data_AF-A0A952BA59-F1
#
_entry.id   AF-A0A952BA59-F1
#
_cell.length_a   1.000
_cell.length_b   1.000
_cell.length_c   1.000
_cell.angle_alpha   90.00
_cell.angle_beta   90.00
_cell.angle_gamma   90.00
#
_symmetry.space_group_name_H-M   'P 1'
#
loop_
_entity.id
_entity.type
_entity.pdbx_description
1 polymer ?
#
loop_
_entity_poly.entity_id
_entity_poly.type
_entity_poly.pdbx_seq_one_letter_code
_entity_poly.pdbx_strand_id
1 'polypeptide(L)'
;MFTSEKWQDAIKGNRIYFLDNLRTFMIFLVVLVHAGDVYESTGMWGSFWIVDDSTTNNISGLLGLILDIFLMATMFFISGYLAPASLKSKKGWTFIKSKFTRLILPWIIGVLTLIPLYKVIFLFSRNLPQEHWTTYFHFSKGNISGQSWLWFLPVLFLFNILYLLFSKAKIRVPNISLKGAVFVTFLIGWVYSAGMDIFGLRGWTKIGLLDFQNERLLIYFMVFLLGALCFRLKIFDAKPKSKMLYHIVNSIAWIPVTAYIFFLIFPVVISPGN
;
A
#
# COMPACT_ATOMS: atom_id res chain seq x y z
N MET A 1 -4.66 5.81 -35.04
CA MET A 1 -4.00 7.12 -34.81
C MET A 1 -4.19 7.66 -33.38
N PHE A 2 -4.68 6.86 -32.40
CA PHE A 2 -5.08 7.33 -31.05
C PHE A 2 -4.07 7.10 -29.91
N THR A 3 -2.80 6.79 -30.22
CA THR A 3 -1.82 6.32 -29.22
C THR A 3 -0.75 7.34 -28.86
N SER A 4 -0.58 8.43 -29.62
CA SER A 4 0.34 9.52 -29.28
C SER A 4 -0.29 10.53 -28.32
N GLU A 5 -1.61 10.72 -28.38
CA GLU A 5 -2.33 11.68 -27.54
C GLU A 5 -2.26 11.33 -26.06
N LYS A 6 -2.56 10.09 -25.66
CA LYS A 6 -2.52 9.69 -24.24
C LYS A 6 -1.14 9.81 -23.59
N TRP A 7 -0.08 9.59 -24.38
CA TRP A 7 1.30 9.81 -23.97
C TRP A 7 1.63 11.28 -23.79
N GLN A 8 1.24 12.10 -24.78
CA GLN A 8 1.39 13.54 -24.72
C GLN A 8 0.56 14.10 -23.57
N ASP A 9 -0.61 13.53 -23.30
CA ASP A 9 -1.53 13.91 -22.24
C ASP A 9 -0.90 13.67 -20.87
N ALA A 10 -0.39 12.47 -20.60
CA ALA A 10 0.28 12.16 -19.34
C ALA A 10 1.52 13.05 -19.09
N ILE A 11 2.24 13.43 -20.15
CA ILE A 11 3.41 14.31 -20.10
C ILE A 11 3.01 15.79 -19.99
N LYS A 12 1.92 16.20 -20.64
CA LYS A 12 1.35 17.56 -20.65
C LYS A 12 0.43 17.84 -19.45
N GLY A 13 0.13 16.82 -18.63
CA GLY A 13 -0.71 16.95 -17.43
C GLY A 13 -2.20 16.70 -17.63
N ASN A 14 -2.62 16.20 -18.79
CA ASN A 14 -3.97 15.70 -19.02
C ASN A 14 -4.20 14.38 -18.26
N ARG A 15 -5.40 14.23 -17.69
CA ARG A 15 -5.76 13.15 -16.76
C ARG A 15 -5.95 11.81 -17.47
N ILE A 16 -5.41 10.73 -16.89
CA ILE A 16 -5.65 9.36 -17.35
C ILE A 16 -6.87 8.81 -16.61
N TYR A 17 -8.07 9.03 -17.16
CA TYR A 17 -9.34 8.72 -16.50
C TYR A 17 -9.46 7.28 -15.99
N PHE A 18 -8.95 6.29 -16.72
CA PHE A 18 -8.99 4.89 -16.27
C PHE A 18 -8.20 4.65 -14.97
N LEU A 19 -7.01 5.24 -14.83
CA LEU A 19 -6.19 5.08 -13.63
C LEU A 19 -6.77 5.86 -12.44
N ASP A 20 -7.41 6.99 -12.71
CA ASP A 20 -8.13 7.74 -11.68
C ASP A 20 -9.34 6.94 -11.19
N ASN A 21 -10.14 6.36 -12.10
CA ASN A 21 -11.28 5.50 -11.74
C ASN A 21 -10.83 4.26 -10.96
N LEU A 22 -9.76 3.60 -11.40
CA LEU A 22 -9.19 2.46 -10.69
C LEU A 22 -8.73 2.85 -9.29
N ARG A 23 -8.02 3.97 -9.13
CA ARG A 23 -7.61 4.46 -7.80
C ARG A 23 -8.82 4.72 -6.92
N THR A 24 -9.84 5.40 -7.44
CA THR A 24 -11.08 5.67 -6.70
C THR A 24 -11.76 4.39 -6.26
N PHE A 25 -11.85 3.40 -7.15
CA PHE A 25 -12.39 2.08 -6.82
C PHE A 25 -11.57 1.37 -5.74
N MET A 26 -10.24 1.40 -5.81
CA MET A 26 -9.38 0.83 -4.76
C MET A 26 -9.59 1.52 -3.42
N ILE A 27 -9.68 2.86 -3.38
CA ILE A 27 -9.96 3.61 -2.14
C ILE A 27 -11.33 3.23 -1.57
N PHE A 28 -12.36 3.09 -2.42
CA PHE A 28 -13.67 2.61 -1.99
C PHE A 28 -13.59 1.21 -1.36
N LEU A 29 -12.82 0.29 -1.96
CA LEU A 29 -12.59 -1.03 -1.37
C LEU A 29 -11.87 -0.96 -0.01
N VAL A 30 -10.96 0.00 0.22
CA VAL A 30 -10.30 0.18 1.54
C VAL A 30 -11.34 0.54 2.59
N VAL A 31 -12.24 1.45 2.24
CA VAL A 31 -13.33 1.85 3.14
C VAL A 31 -14.21 0.65 3.47
N LEU A 32 -14.51 -0.21 2.49
CA LEU A 32 -15.26 -1.44 2.73
C LEU A 32 -14.53 -2.43 3.64
N VAL A 33 -13.21 -2.62 3.48
CA VAL A 33 -12.41 -3.46 4.38
C VAL A 33 -12.51 -2.93 5.81
N HIS A 34 -12.24 -1.64 6.01
CA HIS A 34 -12.27 -1.03 7.34
C HIS A 34 -13.64 -1.03 8.00
N ALA A 35 -14.72 -0.96 7.20
CA ALA A 35 -16.08 -1.16 7.71
C ALA A 35 -16.35 -2.63 8.05
N GLY A 36 -15.81 -3.56 7.27
CA GLY A 36 -15.93 -5.01 7.48
C GLY A 36 -15.15 -5.52 8.69
N ASP A 37 -13.99 -4.94 8.99
CA ASP A 37 -13.10 -5.31 10.11
C ASP A 37 -13.83 -5.26 11.48
N VAL A 38 -14.90 -4.47 11.59
CA VAL A 38 -15.75 -4.37 12.80
C VAL A 38 -16.57 -5.64 13.06
N TYR A 39 -16.91 -6.38 12.01
CA TYR A 39 -17.80 -7.55 12.05
C TYR A 39 -17.06 -8.87 11.81
N GLU A 40 -15.74 -8.87 11.95
CA GLU A 40 -14.88 -10.00 11.65
C GLU A 40 -14.91 -11.05 12.78
N SER A 41 -15.16 -12.32 12.47
CA SER A 41 -15.45 -13.37 13.46
C SER A 41 -14.24 -14.08 14.07
N THR A 42 -13.06 -14.02 13.44
CA THR A 42 -11.85 -14.68 13.94
C THR A 42 -11.18 -13.92 15.10
N GLY A 43 -11.58 -12.67 15.34
CA GLY A 43 -11.01 -11.83 16.38
C GLY A 43 -9.56 -11.39 16.09
N MET A 44 -9.05 -11.66 14.88
CA MET A 44 -7.68 -11.32 14.47
C MET A 44 -7.43 -9.82 14.56
N TRP A 45 -8.47 -9.03 14.27
CA TRP A 45 -8.41 -7.56 14.25
C TRP A 45 -9.07 -6.92 15.48
N GLY A 46 -9.94 -7.66 16.19
CA GLY A 46 -10.75 -7.14 17.32
C GLY A 46 -9.92 -6.58 18.47
N SER A 47 -8.72 -7.11 18.70
CA SER A 47 -7.82 -6.64 19.76
C SER A 47 -7.28 -5.21 19.55
N PHE A 48 -7.22 -4.74 18.30
CA PHE A 48 -6.65 -3.43 17.98
C PHE A 48 -7.51 -2.57 17.05
N TRP A 49 -8.69 -3.00 16.61
CA TRP A 49 -9.59 -2.21 15.76
C TRP A 49 -10.48 -1.23 16.54
N ILE A 50 -11.14 -0.24 15.91
CA ILE A 50 -11.92 0.81 16.62
C ILE A 50 -13.02 0.20 17.48
N VAL A 51 -13.81 -0.65 16.85
CA VAL A 51 -15.01 -1.28 17.40
C VAL A 51 -14.91 -2.74 17.00
N ASP A 52 -15.27 -3.59 17.95
CA ASP A 52 -15.40 -5.03 17.76
C ASP A 52 -16.83 -5.39 18.14
N ASP A 53 -17.69 -5.59 17.15
CA ASP A 53 -19.12 -5.81 17.38
C ASP A 53 -19.39 -7.29 17.67
N SER A 54 -20.26 -7.58 18.63
CA SER A 54 -20.68 -8.95 18.95
C SER A 54 -21.35 -9.69 17.79
N THR A 55 -21.92 -8.96 16.81
CA THR A 55 -22.60 -9.49 15.63
C THR A 55 -21.62 -9.77 14.48
N THR A 56 -20.74 -10.74 14.69
CA THR A 56 -19.68 -11.08 13.73
C THR A 56 -20.15 -12.01 12.61
N ASN A 57 -19.40 -12.03 11.49
CA ASN A 57 -19.63 -12.92 10.36
C ASN A 57 -18.33 -13.29 9.64
N ASN A 58 -18.30 -14.49 9.02
CA ASN A 58 -17.13 -14.99 8.29
C ASN A 58 -16.90 -14.28 6.94
N ILE A 59 -17.94 -13.68 6.35
CA ILE A 59 -17.86 -13.05 5.02
C ILE A 59 -16.99 -11.80 5.08
N SER A 60 -17.12 -10.98 6.14
CA SER A 60 -16.30 -9.81 6.38
C SER A 60 -14.82 -10.16 6.46
N GLY A 61 -14.46 -11.20 7.23
CA GLY A 61 -13.07 -11.66 7.35
C GLY A 61 -12.52 -12.21 6.05
N LEU A 62 -13.29 -13.03 5.32
CA LEU A 62 -12.88 -13.55 4.02
C LEU A 62 -12.68 -12.43 2.99
N LEU A 63 -13.59 -11.46 2.94
CA LEU A 63 -13.48 -10.31 2.04
C LEU A 63 -12.27 -9.45 2.42
N GLY A 64 -12.06 -9.18 3.70
CA GLY A 64 -10.89 -8.47 4.22
C GLY A 64 -9.59 -9.14 3.81
N LEU A 65 -9.48 -10.46 3.98
CA LEU A 65 -8.32 -11.25 3.57
C LEU A 65 -8.07 -11.15 2.06
N ILE A 66 -9.11 -11.35 1.22
CA ILE A 66 -8.98 -11.28 -0.24
C ILE A 66 -8.53 -9.89 -0.70
N LEU A 67 -9.11 -8.83 -0.11
CA LEU A 67 -8.80 -7.45 -0.47
C LEU A 67 -7.41 -7.05 0.03
N ASP A 68 -6.99 -7.46 1.23
CA ASP A 68 -5.66 -7.18 1.79
C ASP A 68 -4.52 -7.72 0.90
N ILE A 69 -4.77 -8.82 0.18
CA ILE A 69 -3.81 -9.34 -0.80
C ILE A 69 -3.44 -8.27 -1.81
N PHE A 70 -4.45 -7.60 -2.40
CA PHE A 70 -4.26 -6.82 -3.62
C PHE A 70 -4.38 -5.31 -3.52
N LEU A 71 -4.96 -4.79 -2.45
CA LEU A 71 -5.33 -3.39 -2.44
C LEU A 71 -4.07 -2.50 -2.38
N MET A 72 -3.21 -2.74 -1.39
CA MET A 72 -2.07 -1.86 -1.12
C MET A 72 -1.06 -1.85 -2.25
N ALA A 73 -0.68 -3.01 -2.80
CA ALA A 73 0.26 -3.00 -3.92
C ALA A 73 -0.35 -2.45 -5.23
N THR A 74 -1.68 -2.48 -5.43
CA THR A 74 -2.32 -1.81 -6.58
C THR A 74 -2.14 -0.31 -6.43
N MET A 75 -2.38 0.21 -5.22
CA MET A 75 -2.19 1.63 -4.91
C MET A 75 -0.72 2.07 -5.08
N PHE A 76 0.24 1.26 -4.64
CA PHE A 76 1.67 1.50 -4.89
C PHE A 76 2.01 1.42 -6.40
N PHE A 77 1.45 0.45 -7.13
CA PHE A 77 1.65 0.29 -8.57
C PHE A 77 1.16 1.52 -9.34
N ILE A 78 -0.09 1.97 -9.09
CA ILE A 78 -0.67 3.16 -9.73
C ILE A 78 0.20 4.38 -9.43
N SER A 79 0.63 4.52 -8.18
CA SER A 79 1.47 5.64 -7.77
C SER A 79 2.85 5.62 -8.44
N GLY A 80 3.44 4.43 -8.58
CA GLY A 80 4.68 4.20 -9.31
C GLY A 80 4.55 4.46 -10.81
N TYR A 81 3.42 4.09 -11.42
CA TYR A 81 3.13 4.37 -12.83
C TYR A 81 3.11 5.87 -13.14
N LEU A 82 2.55 6.69 -12.24
CA LEU A 82 2.47 8.14 -12.43
C LEU A 82 3.72 8.89 -11.95
N ALA A 83 4.62 8.24 -11.21
CA ALA A 83 5.82 8.89 -10.68
C ALA A 83 6.77 9.41 -11.77
N PRO A 84 7.10 8.66 -12.85
CA PRO A 84 7.95 9.17 -13.93
C PRO A 84 7.39 10.41 -14.63
N ALA A 85 6.08 10.43 -14.94
CA ALA A 85 5.41 11.59 -15.55
C ALA A 85 5.46 12.81 -14.62
N SER A 86 5.14 12.60 -13.34
CA SER A 86 5.18 13.65 -12.32
C SER A 86 6.59 14.19 -12.09
N LEU A 87 7.63 13.39 -12.32
CA LEU A 87 9.02 13.81 -12.16
C LEU A 87 9.54 14.54 -13.40
N LYS A 88 9.18 14.13 -14.62
CA LYS A 88 9.59 14.81 -15.86
C LYS A 88 9.04 16.24 -15.97
N SER A 89 7.83 16.46 -15.45
CA SER A 89 7.16 17.76 -15.48
C SER A 89 7.64 18.77 -14.42
N LYS A 90 8.55 18.37 -13.51
CA LYS A 90 8.93 19.18 -12.33
C LYS A 90 10.43 19.12 -12.04
N LYS A 91 11.02 20.22 -11.58
CA LYS A 91 12.35 20.21 -10.95
C LYS A 91 12.32 19.37 -9.65
N GLY A 92 13.44 18.79 -9.25
CA GLY A 92 13.50 17.85 -8.12
C GLY A 92 12.90 18.38 -6.81
N TRP A 93 13.17 19.64 -6.44
CA TRP A 93 12.57 20.26 -5.24
C TRP A 93 11.05 20.46 -5.38
N THR A 94 10.60 20.94 -6.54
CA THR A 94 9.17 21.11 -6.86
C THR A 94 8.42 19.78 -6.81
N PHE A 95 9.07 18.68 -7.21
CA PHE A 95 8.52 17.33 -7.07
C PHE A 95 8.32 16.96 -5.60
N ILE A 96 9.34 17.10 -4.76
CA ILE A 96 9.26 16.80 -3.31
C ILE A 96 8.17 17.65 -2.65
N LYS A 97 8.20 18.97 -2.85
CA LYS A 97 7.19 19.89 -2.30
C LYS A 97 5.77 19.48 -2.71
N SER A 98 5.59 19.12 -3.98
CA SER A 98 4.29 18.67 -4.49
C SER A 98 3.83 17.33 -3.91
N LYS A 99 4.75 16.42 -3.54
CA LYS A 99 4.40 15.15 -2.89
C LYS A 99 4.15 15.35 -1.41
N PHE A 100 4.92 16.22 -0.77
CA PHE A 100 4.74 16.58 0.64
C PHE A 100 3.36 17.17 0.90
N THR A 101 2.94 18.17 0.11
CA THR A 101 1.62 18.82 0.29
C THR A 101 0.44 17.91 -0.01
N ARG A 102 0.63 16.83 -0.79
CA ARG A 102 -0.44 15.90 -1.18
C ARG A 102 -0.49 14.62 -0.34
N LEU A 103 0.61 14.29 0.34
CA LEU A 103 0.72 13.04 1.12
C LEU A 103 0.95 13.34 2.60
N ILE A 104 2.03 14.06 2.92
CA ILE A 104 2.42 14.32 4.30
C ILE A 104 1.52 15.34 4.98
N LEU A 105 1.09 16.40 4.28
CA LEU A 105 0.18 17.38 4.88
C LEU A 105 -1.19 16.77 5.26
N PRO A 106 -1.90 16.03 4.38
CA PRO A 106 -3.10 15.31 4.77
C PRO A 106 -2.86 14.27 5.88
N TRP A 107 -1.70 13.60 5.85
CA TRP A 107 -1.31 12.66 6.90
C TRP A 107 -1.13 13.35 8.26
N ILE A 108 -0.46 14.51 8.33
CA ILE A 108 -0.32 15.31 9.57
C ILE A 108 -1.71 15.65 10.13
N ILE A 109 -2.61 16.14 9.26
CA ILE A 109 -3.99 16.46 9.67
C ILE A 109 -4.66 15.21 10.23
N GLY A 110 -4.56 14.06 9.55
CA GLY A 110 -5.15 12.80 10.00
C GLY A 110 -4.58 12.32 11.34
N VAL A 111 -3.27 12.37 11.53
CA VAL A 111 -2.61 11.98 12.78
C VAL A 111 -2.96 12.91 13.93
N LEU A 112 -3.12 14.21 13.70
CA LEU A 112 -3.45 15.17 14.76
C LEU A 112 -4.95 15.26 15.07
N THR A 113 -5.82 14.69 14.23
CA THR A 113 -7.28 14.78 14.40
C THR A 113 -7.95 13.41 14.47
N LEU A 114 -7.81 12.59 13.43
CA LEU A 114 -8.48 11.30 13.31
C LEU A 114 -7.93 10.25 14.28
N ILE A 115 -6.61 10.23 14.52
CA ILE A 115 -6.00 9.25 15.44
C ILE A 115 -6.37 9.53 16.92
N PRO A 116 -6.34 10.77 17.43
CA PRO A 116 -6.91 11.09 18.74
C PRO A 116 -8.38 10.68 18.86
N LEU A 117 -9.19 11.03 17.85
CA LEU A 117 -10.62 10.66 17.82
C LEU A 117 -10.82 9.15 17.84
N TYR A 118 -10.02 8.42 17.06
CA TYR A 118 -9.99 6.97 17.04
C TYR A 118 -9.77 6.39 18.44
N LYS A 119 -8.79 6.91 19.18
CA LYS A 119 -8.50 6.43 20.54
C LYS A 119 -9.66 6.70 21.51
N VAL A 120 -10.32 7.87 21.40
CA VAL A 120 -11.53 8.17 22.20
C VAL A 120 -12.60 7.10 21.96
N ILE A 121 -12.91 6.83 20.68
CA ILE A 121 -13.94 5.87 20.30
C ILE A 121 -13.54 4.45 20.72
N PHE A 122 -12.27 4.06 20.55
CA PHE A 122 -11.73 2.76 20.95
C PHE A 122 -11.91 2.49 22.45
N LEU A 123 -11.57 3.47 23.30
CA LEU A 123 -11.71 3.34 24.74
C LEU A 123 -13.19 3.31 25.14
N PHE A 124 -14.00 4.18 24.52
CA PHE A 124 -15.43 4.25 24.79
C PHE A 124 -16.17 2.95 24.40
N SER A 125 -15.91 2.41 23.20
CA SER A 125 -16.55 1.19 22.70
C SER A 125 -16.26 -0.04 23.56
N ARG A 126 -15.14 -0.02 24.31
CA ARG A 126 -14.70 -1.12 25.17
C ARG A 126 -15.00 -0.90 26.66
N ASN A 127 -15.75 0.14 27.01
CA ASN A 127 -15.97 0.54 28.41
C ASN A 127 -14.66 0.71 29.21
N LEU A 128 -13.59 1.14 28.54
CA LEU A 128 -12.31 1.46 29.17
C LEU A 128 -12.30 2.92 29.64
N PRO A 129 -11.62 3.24 30.76
CA PRO A 129 -11.51 4.61 31.22
C PRO A 129 -10.78 5.47 30.18
N GLN A 130 -11.26 6.70 29.99
CA GLN A 130 -10.56 7.68 29.17
C GLN A 130 -9.23 8.05 29.84
N GLU A 131 -8.21 8.23 29.01
CA GLU A 131 -6.85 8.56 29.49
C GLU A 131 -6.64 10.08 29.55
N HIS A 132 -5.46 10.50 30.00
CA HIS A 132 -5.08 11.91 29.93
C HIS A 132 -4.91 12.36 28.46
N TRP A 133 -5.36 13.56 28.12
CA TRP A 133 -5.43 14.07 26.74
C TRP A 133 -4.08 14.02 25.98
N THR A 134 -2.95 14.16 26.67
CA THR A 134 -1.61 14.07 26.04
C THR A 134 -1.30 12.70 25.44
N THR A 135 -1.95 11.65 25.93
CA THR A 135 -1.76 10.27 25.45
C THR A 135 -2.45 10.01 24.12
N TYR A 136 -3.40 10.86 23.71
CA TYR A 136 -4.19 10.70 22.48
C TYR A 136 -3.42 11.14 21.24
N PHE A 137 -2.46 12.04 21.43
CA PHE A 137 -1.55 12.46 20.37
C PHE A 137 -0.32 11.55 20.27
N HIS A 138 -0.26 10.49 21.09
CA HIS A 138 0.82 9.51 21.08
C HIS A 138 2.22 10.14 21.18
N PHE A 139 2.32 11.31 21.84
CA PHE A 139 3.59 11.99 22.10
C PHE A 139 4.38 11.35 23.25
N SER A 140 3.76 10.45 24.02
CA SER A 140 4.41 9.75 25.13
C SER A 140 5.13 8.50 24.61
N LYS A 141 6.36 8.28 25.09
CA LYS A 141 7.31 7.20 24.70
C LYS A 141 8.13 7.41 23.41
N GLY A 142 8.33 8.65 22.95
CA GLY A 142 9.36 8.97 21.94
C GLY A 142 9.12 8.40 20.53
N ASN A 143 7.93 7.86 20.26
CA ASN A 143 7.50 7.35 18.97
C ASN A 143 6.07 7.80 18.75
N ILE A 144 5.70 8.25 17.54
CA ILE A 144 4.30 8.50 17.18
C ILE A 144 3.65 7.12 17.09
N SER A 145 3.19 6.61 18.23
CA SER A 145 2.78 5.22 18.34
C SER A 145 1.44 5.01 17.64
N GLY A 146 1.48 4.51 16.41
CA GLY A 146 0.31 3.99 15.70
C GLY A 146 -0.38 5.02 14.81
N GLN A 147 0.02 5.03 13.55
CA GLN A 147 -0.70 5.76 12.50
C GLN A 147 -1.91 4.98 11.97
N SER A 148 -2.26 3.88 12.64
CA SER A 148 -3.32 2.92 12.30
C SER A 148 -3.35 2.61 10.80
N TRP A 149 -4.37 3.08 10.05
CA TRP A 149 -4.50 2.85 8.60
C TRP A 149 -3.77 3.90 7.73
N LEU A 150 -3.26 4.99 8.31
CA LEU A 150 -2.63 6.12 7.59
C LEU A 150 -1.17 5.85 7.16
N TRP A 151 -0.60 4.72 7.60
CA TRP A 151 0.78 4.30 7.34
C TRP A 151 1.20 4.34 5.86
N PHE A 152 0.23 4.13 4.94
CA PHE A 152 0.48 4.14 3.50
C PHE A 152 1.06 5.47 3.00
N LEU A 153 0.64 6.62 3.57
CA LEU A 153 1.02 7.93 3.04
C LEU A 153 2.51 8.25 3.24
N PRO A 154 3.11 8.07 4.45
CA PRO A 154 4.54 8.24 4.63
C PRO A 154 5.39 7.23 3.84
N VAL A 155 4.98 5.97 3.76
CA VAL A 155 5.69 4.94 2.98
C VAL A 155 5.66 5.30 1.50
N LEU A 156 4.52 5.73 0.97
CA LEU A 156 4.43 6.18 -0.42
C LEU A 156 5.30 7.42 -0.66
N PHE A 157 5.34 8.37 0.28
CA PHE A 157 6.23 9.52 0.18
C PHE A 157 7.69 9.07 0.12
N LEU A 158 8.12 8.16 0.99
CA LEU A 158 9.46 7.54 0.97
C LEU A 158 9.78 6.94 -0.40
N PHE A 159 8.87 6.14 -0.98
CA PHE A 159 9.09 5.55 -2.31
C PHE A 159 9.26 6.60 -3.41
N ASN A 160 8.52 7.72 -3.34
CA ASN A 160 8.72 8.83 -4.27
C ASN A 160 10.10 9.50 -4.10
N ILE A 161 10.61 9.63 -2.86
CA ILE A 161 11.96 10.13 -2.59
C ILE A 161 13.01 9.18 -3.13
N LEU A 162 12.91 7.87 -2.85
CA LEU A 162 13.82 6.85 -3.36
C LEU A 162 13.85 6.85 -4.89
N TYR A 163 12.69 6.97 -5.54
CA TYR A 163 12.60 7.07 -7.00
C TYR A 163 13.29 8.32 -7.56
N LEU A 164 13.13 9.47 -6.89
CA LEU A 164 13.84 10.70 -7.24
C LEU A 164 15.36 10.52 -7.10
N LEU A 165 15.83 9.91 -6.02
CA LEU A 165 17.26 9.65 -5.78
C LEU A 165 17.84 8.73 -6.86
N PHE A 166 17.15 7.63 -7.20
CA PHE A 166 17.56 6.74 -8.29
C PHE A 166 17.61 7.44 -9.64
N SER A 167 16.66 8.33 -9.92
CA SER A 167 16.66 9.14 -11.14
C SER A 167 17.84 10.12 -11.19
N LYS A 168 18.18 10.77 -10.06
CA LYS A 168 19.31 11.71 -9.96
C LYS A 168 20.67 11.02 -10.00
N ALA A 169 20.79 9.85 -9.37
CA ALA A 169 21.99 9.02 -9.39
C ALA A 169 22.32 8.45 -10.79
N LYS A 170 21.46 8.71 -11.79
CA LYS A 170 21.59 8.21 -13.17
C LYS A 170 21.79 6.69 -13.23
N ILE A 171 21.25 5.97 -12.25
CA ILE A 171 21.28 4.51 -12.23
C ILE A 171 20.57 4.04 -13.50
N ARG A 172 21.30 3.32 -14.36
CA ARG A 172 20.74 2.79 -15.60
C ARG A 172 19.67 1.78 -15.23
N VAL A 173 18.43 2.07 -15.57
CA VAL A 173 17.35 1.09 -15.43
C VAL A 173 17.66 -0.02 -16.43
N PRO A 174 17.82 -1.28 -15.97
CA PRO A 174 18.15 -2.38 -16.86
C PRO A 174 17.06 -2.52 -17.94
N ASN A 175 17.49 -2.85 -19.16
CA ASN A 175 16.57 -3.10 -20.27
C ASN A 175 15.94 -4.49 -20.08
N ILE A 176 14.97 -4.56 -19.17
CA ILE A 176 14.27 -5.78 -18.80
C ILE A 176 12.90 -5.84 -19.47
N SER A 177 12.52 -7.01 -19.97
CA SER A 177 11.17 -7.23 -20.48
C SER A 177 10.15 -7.16 -19.33
N LEU A 178 8.90 -6.79 -19.61
CA LEU A 178 7.86 -6.76 -18.58
C LEU A 178 7.68 -8.12 -17.90
N LYS A 179 7.71 -9.22 -18.67
CA LYS A 179 7.64 -10.59 -18.11
C LYS A 179 8.82 -10.87 -17.16
N GLY A 180 10.04 -10.48 -17.56
CA GLY A 180 11.23 -10.61 -16.71
C GLY A 180 11.12 -9.77 -15.44
N ALA A 181 10.61 -8.53 -15.53
CA ALA A 181 10.43 -7.66 -14.37
C ALA A 181 9.40 -8.22 -13.39
N VAL A 182 8.28 -8.76 -13.88
CA VAL A 182 7.27 -9.42 -13.04
C VAL A 182 7.88 -10.64 -12.34
N PHE A 183 8.62 -11.47 -13.07
CA PHE A 183 9.29 -12.64 -12.50
C PHE A 183 10.34 -12.26 -11.45
N VAL A 184 11.14 -11.23 -11.71
CA VAL A 184 12.14 -10.71 -10.76
C VAL A 184 11.47 -10.14 -9.52
N THR A 185 10.40 -9.35 -9.67
CA THR A 185 9.60 -8.86 -8.53
C THR A 185 9.02 -10.01 -7.72
N PHE A 186 8.51 -11.04 -8.38
CA PHE A 186 8.01 -12.26 -7.73
C PHE A 186 9.12 -12.95 -6.93
N LEU A 187 10.26 -13.23 -7.57
CA LEU A 187 11.38 -13.95 -6.94
C LEU A 187 11.96 -13.18 -5.77
N ILE A 188 12.21 -11.88 -5.94
CA ILE A 188 12.70 -11.01 -4.86
C ILE A 188 11.69 -10.94 -3.73
N GLY A 189 10.40 -10.81 -4.04
CA GLY A 189 9.35 -10.80 -3.02
C GLY A 189 9.30 -12.11 -2.23
N TRP A 190 9.37 -13.25 -2.91
CA TRP A 190 9.39 -14.56 -2.27
C TRP A 190 10.62 -14.76 -1.37
N VAL A 191 11.82 -14.50 -1.89
CA VAL A 191 13.08 -14.61 -1.12
C VAL A 191 13.07 -13.66 0.08
N TYR A 192 12.59 -12.43 -0.11
CA TYR A 192 12.50 -11.45 0.95
C TYR A 192 11.54 -11.88 2.05
N SER A 193 10.29 -12.24 1.71
CA SER A 193 9.32 -12.67 2.72
C SER A 193 9.73 -13.96 3.43
N ALA A 194 10.35 -14.91 2.72
CA ALA A 194 10.93 -16.10 3.34
C ALA A 194 12.10 -15.74 4.28
N GLY A 195 12.97 -14.81 3.88
CA GLY A 195 14.04 -14.31 4.74
C GLY A 195 13.49 -13.65 6.00
N MET A 196 12.48 -12.78 5.89
CA MET A 196 11.87 -12.13 7.06
C MET A 196 11.25 -13.14 8.03
N ASP A 197 10.73 -14.26 7.52
CA ASP A 197 10.25 -15.37 8.34
C ASP A 197 11.39 -16.10 9.06
N ILE A 198 12.40 -16.53 8.32
CA ILE A 198 13.55 -17.29 8.85
C ILE A 198 14.28 -16.51 9.96
N PHE A 199 14.38 -15.18 9.81
CA PHE A 199 15.01 -14.32 10.80
C PHE A 199 14.05 -13.84 11.92
N GLY A 200 12.79 -14.25 11.92
CA GLY A 200 11.81 -13.84 12.95
C GLY A 200 11.49 -12.35 12.92
N LEU A 201 11.65 -11.69 11.78
CA LEU A 201 11.45 -10.25 11.59
C LEU A 201 10.06 -9.91 11.06
N ARG A 202 9.10 -10.83 11.16
CA ARG A 202 7.71 -10.59 10.74
C ARG A 202 7.03 -9.55 11.62
N GLY A 203 6.12 -8.79 11.01
CA GLY A 203 5.23 -7.87 11.72
C GLY A 203 5.51 -6.40 11.46
N TRP A 204 4.99 -5.56 12.35
CA TRP A 204 5.01 -4.11 12.19
C TRP A 204 6.21 -3.47 12.88
N THR A 205 6.97 -2.71 12.10
CA THR A 205 8.06 -1.88 12.61
C THR A 205 7.65 -0.41 12.56
N LYS A 206 7.96 0.31 13.64
CA LYS A 206 7.64 1.73 13.81
C LYS A 206 8.92 2.54 14.02
N ILE A 207 9.31 3.31 13.01
CA ILE A 207 10.53 4.14 13.03
C ILE A 207 10.15 5.58 12.74
N GLY A 208 10.07 6.40 13.79
CA GLY A 208 9.76 7.83 13.68
C GLY A 208 8.39 8.07 13.06
N LEU A 209 8.37 8.48 11.78
CA LEU A 209 7.14 8.75 11.01
C LEU A 209 6.73 7.58 10.10
N LEU A 210 7.43 6.44 10.15
CA LEU A 210 7.17 5.29 9.29
C LEU A 210 6.63 4.13 10.11
N ASP A 211 5.41 3.73 9.79
CA ASP A 211 4.83 2.45 10.18
C ASP A 211 4.77 1.57 8.92
N PHE A 212 5.31 0.35 8.97
CA PHE A 212 5.22 -0.57 7.85
C PHE A 212 5.32 -2.03 8.30
N GLN A 213 4.72 -2.90 7.49
CA GLN A 213 4.85 -4.33 7.63
C GLN A 213 6.15 -4.80 6.98
N ASN A 214 7.02 -5.38 7.78
CA ASN A 214 8.39 -5.76 7.45
C ASN A 214 8.46 -6.63 6.20
N GLU A 215 7.70 -7.71 6.16
CA GLU A 215 7.66 -8.70 5.08
C GLU A 215 7.06 -8.18 3.76
N ARG A 216 6.37 -7.03 3.78
CA ARG A 216 5.71 -6.46 2.59
C ARG A 216 6.40 -5.20 2.06
N LEU A 217 7.20 -4.50 2.86
CA LEU A 217 7.79 -3.22 2.47
C LEU A 217 8.56 -3.30 1.14
N LEU A 218 9.48 -4.28 1.01
CA LEU A 218 10.25 -4.43 -0.23
C LEU A 218 9.35 -4.80 -1.41
N ILE A 219 8.37 -5.68 -1.21
CA ILE A 219 7.41 -6.09 -2.25
C ILE A 219 6.67 -4.86 -2.78
N TYR A 220 6.14 -4.02 -1.88
CA TYR A 220 5.45 -2.79 -2.26
C TYR A 220 6.36 -1.83 -3.04
N PHE A 221 7.64 -1.73 -2.65
CA PHE A 221 8.60 -0.92 -3.41
C PHE A 221 8.87 -1.50 -4.80
N MET A 222 9.03 -2.81 -4.92
CA MET A 222 9.23 -3.47 -6.22
C MET A 222 8.02 -3.35 -7.13
N VAL A 223 6.80 -3.41 -6.58
CA VAL A 223 5.55 -3.17 -7.31
C VAL A 223 5.43 -1.70 -7.74
N PHE A 224 5.85 -0.75 -6.90
CA PHE A 224 5.97 0.66 -7.28
C PHE A 224 6.93 0.84 -8.46
N LEU A 225 8.12 0.21 -8.43
CA LEU A 225 9.08 0.25 -9.53
C LEU A 225 8.55 -0.43 -10.80
N LEU A 226 7.80 -1.52 -10.66
CA LEU A 226 7.12 -2.20 -11.76
C LEU A 226 6.10 -1.26 -12.44
N GLY A 227 5.34 -0.48 -11.66
CA GLY A 227 4.49 0.58 -12.17
C GLY A 227 5.28 1.61 -12.99
N ALA A 228 6.39 2.10 -12.44
CA ALA A 228 7.27 3.04 -13.13
C ALA A 228 7.87 2.47 -14.43
N LEU A 229 8.19 1.17 -14.46
CA LEU A 229 8.64 0.47 -15.67
C LEU A 229 7.52 0.36 -16.70
N CYS A 230 6.30 -0.02 -16.29
CA CYS A 230 5.12 -0.08 -17.17
C CYS A 230 4.85 1.26 -17.85
N PHE A 231 5.05 2.36 -17.12
CA PHE A 231 5.00 3.69 -17.72
C PHE A 231 6.09 3.84 -18.79
N ARG A 232 7.37 3.59 -18.48
CA ARG A 232 8.47 3.73 -19.46
C ARG A 232 8.28 2.87 -20.71
N LEU A 233 7.74 1.66 -20.56
CA LEU A 233 7.47 0.71 -21.63
C LEU A 233 6.20 1.01 -22.42
N LYS A 234 5.44 2.07 -22.07
CA LYS A 234 4.22 2.45 -22.81
C LYS A 234 3.17 1.35 -22.88
N ILE A 235 3.09 0.54 -21.82
CA ILE A 235 2.26 -0.66 -21.81
C ILE A 235 0.79 -0.32 -22.06
N PHE A 236 0.25 0.75 -21.47
CA PHE A 236 -1.17 1.09 -21.65
C PHE A 236 -1.53 1.73 -23.00
N ASP A 237 -0.54 1.93 -23.87
CA ASP A 237 -0.71 2.52 -25.20
C ASP A 237 -0.63 1.46 -26.31
N ALA A 238 -0.14 0.26 -25.99
CA ALA A 238 -0.15 -0.87 -26.90
C ALA A 238 -1.57 -1.47 -27.03
N LYS A 239 -1.91 -1.93 -28.26
CA LYS A 239 -3.17 -2.59 -28.69
C LYS A 239 -3.77 -3.56 -27.65
N PRO A 240 -5.08 -3.90 -27.70
CA PRO A 240 -5.84 -4.65 -26.68
C PRO A 240 -5.17 -5.85 -25.99
N LYS A 241 -4.23 -6.56 -26.62
CA LYS A 241 -3.37 -7.57 -25.99
C LYS A 241 -2.58 -7.05 -24.77
N SER A 242 -2.31 -5.76 -24.68
CA SER A 242 -1.67 -5.13 -23.51
C SER A 242 -2.61 -4.95 -22.31
N LYS A 243 -3.92 -4.81 -22.56
CA LYS A 243 -4.93 -4.87 -21.49
C LYS A 243 -4.95 -6.26 -20.85
N MET A 244 -4.78 -7.32 -21.64
CA MET A 244 -4.62 -8.69 -21.11
C MET A 244 -3.38 -8.82 -20.24
N LEU A 245 -2.25 -8.24 -20.64
CA LEU A 245 -1.03 -8.25 -19.83
C LEU A 245 -1.17 -7.42 -18.54
N TYR A 246 -1.93 -6.32 -18.57
CA TYR A 246 -2.33 -5.58 -17.37
C TYR A 246 -3.20 -6.39 -16.42
N HIS A 247 -4.22 -7.09 -16.95
CA HIS A 247 -5.03 -8.00 -16.15
C HIS A 247 -4.17 -9.12 -15.58
N ILE A 248 -3.29 -9.72 -16.39
CA ILE A 248 -2.36 -10.77 -15.96
C ILE A 248 -1.38 -10.24 -14.89
N VAL A 249 -0.81 -9.04 -15.03
CA VAL A 249 0.10 -8.48 -14.01
C VAL A 249 -0.67 -8.16 -12.72
N ASN A 250 -1.88 -7.62 -12.80
CA ASN A 250 -2.76 -7.44 -11.64
C ASN A 250 -3.42 -8.73 -11.16
N SER A 251 -3.23 -9.87 -11.81
CA SER A 251 -3.70 -11.17 -11.32
C SER A 251 -2.53 -12.02 -10.80
N ILE A 252 -1.32 -11.81 -11.31
CA ILE A 252 -0.11 -12.59 -10.99
C ILE A 252 0.77 -11.90 -9.95
N ALA A 253 0.83 -10.55 -9.91
CA ALA A 253 1.62 -9.83 -8.90
C ALA A 253 1.14 -10.13 -7.46
N TRP A 254 -0.07 -10.66 -7.32
CA TRP A 254 -0.67 -11.08 -6.05
C TRP A 254 -0.36 -12.51 -5.66
N ILE A 255 -0.06 -13.39 -6.62
CA ILE A 255 0.23 -14.80 -6.35
C ILE A 255 1.30 -15.00 -5.26
N PRO A 256 2.41 -14.23 -5.18
CA PRO A 256 3.35 -14.41 -4.07
C PRO A 256 2.80 -13.93 -2.72
N VAL A 257 1.96 -12.88 -2.71
CA VAL A 257 1.27 -12.42 -1.49
C VAL A 257 0.20 -13.43 -1.07
N THR A 258 -0.56 -13.98 -2.02
CA THR A 258 -1.56 -15.04 -1.80
C THR A 258 -0.89 -16.33 -1.36
N ALA A 259 0.19 -16.77 -2.00
CA ALA A 259 0.92 -17.99 -1.61
C ALA A 259 1.51 -17.83 -0.20
N TYR A 260 2.08 -16.66 0.11
CA TYR A 260 2.59 -16.35 1.44
C TYR A 260 1.48 -16.32 2.50
N ILE A 261 0.34 -15.68 2.22
CA ILE A 261 -0.83 -15.66 3.11
C ILE A 261 -1.42 -17.08 3.26
N PHE A 262 -1.47 -17.86 2.17
CA PHE A 262 -1.90 -19.26 2.22
C PHE A 262 -1.01 -20.06 3.15
N PHE A 263 0.32 -19.92 3.06
CA PHE A 263 1.27 -20.56 3.98
C PHE A 263 1.20 -20.01 5.42
N LEU A 264 0.79 -18.76 5.64
CA LEU A 264 0.57 -18.15 6.95
C LEU A 264 -0.70 -18.66 7.64
N ILE A 265 -1.77 -18.88 6.86
CA ILE A 265 -3.09 -19.32 7.35
C ILE A 265 -3.15 -20.85 7.44
N PHE A 266 -2.38 -21.57 6.61
CA PHE A 266 -2.36 -23.04 6.57
C PHE A 266 -2.16 -23.71 7.95
N PRO A 267 -1.25 -23.24 8.83
CA PRO A 267 -1.09 -23.80 10.18
C PRO A 267 -2.31 -23.52 11.08
N VAL A 268 -2.89 -22.33 10.99
CA VAL A 268 -4.03 -21.88 11.81
C VAL A 268 -5.33 -22.60 11.42
N VAL A 269 -5.47 -22.97 10.14
CA VAL A 269 -6.67 -23.65 9.61
C VAL A 269 -6.62 -25.17 9.80
N ILE A 270 -5.44 -25.79 9.85
CA ILE A 270 -5.29 -27.25 9.96
C ILE A 270 -4.98 -27.71 11.40
N SER A 271 -4.46 -26.83 12.25
CA SER A 271 -4.30 -27.11 13.69
C SER A 271 -4.78 -25.93 14.51
N PRO A 272 -6.11 -25.78 14.71
CA PRO A 272 -6.67 -24.84 15.66
C PRO A 272 -6.43 -25.39 17.08
N GLY A 273 -5.19 -25.29 17.57
CA GLY A 273 -4.81 -25.75 18.89
C GLY A 273 -3.42 -26.38 18.92
N ASN A 274 -2.42 -25.54 19.19
CA ASN A 274 -1.23 -25.86 19.98
C ASN A 274 -0.81 -24.59 20.71
#